data_AF-A0A7D7NAE8-F1
#
_entry.id   AF-A0A7D7NAE8-F1
#
_cell.length_a   1.000
_cell.length_b   1.000
_cell.length_c   1.000
_cell.angle_alpha   90.00
_cell.angle_beta   90.00
_cell.angle_gamma   90.00
#
_symmetry.space_group_name_H-M   'P 1'
#
loop_
_entity.id
_entity.type
_entity.pdbx_description
1 polymer ?
#
loop_
_entity_poly.entity_id
_entity_poly.type
_entity_poly.pdbx_seq_one_letter_code
_entity_poly.pdbx_strand_id
1 'polypeptide(L)'
;MADLVYVLFVIGGVAVQVFHLYTFFSEAGHLNRWPGWQVILCLVFTGTLFIYFVSPSARLKGVLQLALILACFALVFVRSRLV
;
A
#
# COMPACT_ATOMS: atom_id res chain seq x y z
N MET A 1 15.25 -1.86 23.53
CA MET A 1 15.45 -2.47 22.19
C MET A 1 14.17 -3.10 21.63
N ALA A 2 13.31 -3.75 22.43
CA ALA A 2 12.01 -4.24 21.96
C ALA A 2 11.10 -3.11 21.44
N ASP A 3 11.18 -1.93 22.06
CA ASP A 3 10.38 -0.75 21.69
C ASP A 3 10.74 -0.19 20.33
N LEU A 4 12.02 -0.25 19.93
CA LEU A 4 12.47 0.29 18.65
C LEU A 4 11.92 -0.52 17.47
N VAL A 5 11.98 -1.86 17.54
CA VAL A 5 11.44 -2.71 16.47
C VAL A 5 9.93 -2.56 16.35
N TYR A 6 9.23 -2.47 17.48
CA TYR A 6 7.79 -2.20 17.49
C TYR A 6 7.47 -0.84 16.85
N VAL A 7 8.18 0.23 17.23
CA VAL A 7 8.01 1.57 16.64
C VAL A 7 8.28 1.54 15.14
N LEU A 8 9.35 0.88 14.69
CA LEU A 8 9.67 0.75 13.25
C LEU A 8 8.59 -0.02 12.49
N PHE A 9 8.03 -1.07 13.08
CA PHE A 9 6.93 -1.83 12.48
C PHE A 9 5.67 -0.96 12.34
N VAL A 10 5.32 -0.19 13.37
CA VAL A 10 4.17 0.74 13.34
C VAL A 10 4.39 1.82 12.28
N ILE A 11 5.57 2.46 12.25
CA ILE A 11 5.91 3.46 11.23
C ILE A 11 5.85 2.85 9.83
N GLY A 12 6.41 1.65 9.64
CA GLY A 12 6.38 0.94 8.36
C GLY A 12 4.94 0.66 7.91
N GLY A 13 4.10 0.16 8.82
CA GLY A 13 2.67 -0.06 8.57
C GLY A 13 1.94 1.23 8.15
N VAL A 14 2.13 2.33 8.89
CA VAL A 14 1.54 3.63 8.54
C VAL A 14 2.06 4.14 7.19
N ALA A 15 3.36 4.00 6.92
CA ALA A 15 3.96 4.43 5.66
C ALA A 15 3.37 3.68 4.46
N VAL A 16 3.10 2.38 4.58
CA VAL A 16 2.42 1.60 3.53
C VAL A 16 1.03 2.15 3.24
N GLN A 17 0.23 2.43 4.29
CA GLN A 17 -1.13 2.94 4.12
C GLN A 17 -1.16 4.34 3.51
N VAL A 18 -0.28 5.23 3.98
CA VAL A 18 -0.13 6.58 3.43
C VAL A 18 0.33 6.52 1.97
N PHE A 19 1.28 5.65 1.65
CA PHE A 19 1.76 5.49 0.29
C PHE A 19 0.70 4.87 -0.64
N HIS A 20 -0.16 3.98 -0.12
CA HIS A 20 -1.31 3.45 -0.85
C HIS A 20 -2.30 4.57 -1.20
N LEU A 21 -2.70 5.39 -0.24
CA LEU A 21 -3.62 6.51 -0.47
C LEU A 21 -3.01 7.55 -1.41
N TYR A 22 -1.74 7.90 -1.23
CA TYR A 22 -1.01 8.77 -2.15
C TYR A 22 -1.02 8.21 -3.58
N THR A 23 -0.77 6.91 -3.72
CA THR A 23 -0.82 6.24 -5.03
C THR A 23 -2.21 6.32 -5.63
N PHE A 24 -3.26 6.06 -4.86
CA PHE A 24 -4.64 6.17 -5.33
C PHE A 24 -4.96 7.57 -5.86
N PHE A 25 -4.72 8.61 -5.06
CA PHE A 25 -5.05 9.98 -5.44
C PHE A 25 -4.16 10.52 -6.56
N SER A 26 -2.86 10.20 -6.57
CA SER A 26 -1.95 10.63 -7.64
C SER A 26 -2.27 10.01 -9.00
N GLU A 27 -2.89 8.82 -9.00
CA GLU A 27 -3.21 8.07 -10.21
C GLU A 27 -4.70 8.16 -10.59
N ALA A 28 -5.52 8.86 -9.79
CA ALA A 28 -6.96 9.00 -9.99
C ALA A 28 -7.34 9.63 -11.33
N GLY A 29 -6.44 10.39 -11.98
CA GLY A 29 -6.64 10.92 -13.33
C GLY A 29 -6.91 9.83 -14.38
N HIS A 30 -6.44 8.59 -14.17
CA HIS A 30 -6.76 7.47 -15.04
C HIS A 30 -8.24 7.05 -14.97
N LEU A 31 -8.93 7.37 -13.87
CA LEU A 31 -10.34 7.07 -13.65
C LEU A 31 -11.28 7.99 -14.44
N ASN A 32 -10.79 9.15 -14.91
CA ASN A 32 -11.59 10.09 -15.70
C ASN A 32 -12.08 9.50 -17.03
N ARG A 33 -11.47 8.40 -17.48
CA ARG A 33 -11.86 7.68 -18.70
C ARG A 33 -12.97 6.65 -18.45
N TRP A 34 -13.33 6.41 -17.19
CA TRP A 34 -14.33 5.42 -16.80
C TRP A 34 -15.67 6.11 -16.52
N PRO A 35 -16.80 5.48 -16.87
CA PRO A 35 -18.10 5.88 -16.36
C PRO A 35 -18.08 5.93 -14.82
N GLY A 36 -18.57 7.03 -14.23
CA GLY A 36 -18.50 7.25 -12.78
C GLY A 36 -19.14 6.13 -11.95
N TRP A 37 -20.21 5.49 -12.45
CA TRP A 37 -20.83 4.35 -11.78
C TRP A 37 -19.91 3.13 -11.68
N GLN A 38 -19.05 2.88 -12.68
CA GLN A 38 -18.06 1.80 -12.63
C GLN A 38 -17.01 2.07 -11.55
N VAL A 39 -16.56 3.32 -11.44
CA VAL A 39 -15.62 3.75 -10.40
C VAL A 39 -16.22 3.53 -9.01
N ILE A 40 -17.49 3.91 -8.81
CA ILE A 40 -18.20 3.69 -7.55
C ILE A 40 -18.30 2.20 -7.22
N LEU A 41 -18.69 1.35 -8.19
CA LEU A 41 -18.76 -0.09 -7.97
C LEU A 41 -17.40 -0.67 -7.60
N CYS A 42 -16.33 -0.30 -8.30
CA CYS A 42 -14.97 -0.74 -7.98
C CYS A 42 -14.56 -0.32 -6.56
N LEU A 43 -14.89 0.92 -6.15
CA LEU A 43 -14.65 1.41 -4.79
C LEU A 43 -15.40 0.61 -3.73
N VAL A 44 -16.68 0.27 -3.97
CA VAL A 44 -17.49 -0.52 -3.02
C VAL A 44 -16.93 -1.94 -2.86
N PHE A 45 -16.55 -2.60 -3.95
CA PHE A 45 -16.12 -4.00 -3.90
C PHE A 45 -14.65 -4.19 -3.51
N THR A 46 -13.77 -3.26 -3.87
CA THR A 46 -12.32 -3.44 -3.73
C THR A 46 -11.63 -2.32 -2.95
N GLY A 47 -12.38 -1.30 -2.53
CA GLY A 47 -11.80 -0.08 -1.96
C GLY A 47 -10.96 0.65 -3.00
N THR A 48 -9.79 1.13 -2.58
CA THR A 48 -8.83 1.84 -3.42
C THR A 48 -7.85 0.91 -4.15
N LEU A 49 -7.97 -0.42 -4.00
CA LEU A 49 -7.03 -1.39 -4.58
C LEU A 49 -7.11 -1.48 -6.10
N PHE A 50 -8.28 -1.26 -6.70
CA PHE A 50 -8.43 -1.40 -8.15
C PHE A 50 -7.53 -0.46 -8.95
N ILE A 51 -7.04 0.64 -8.35
CA ILE A 51 -6.12 1.58 -9.02
C ILE A 51 -4.85 0.89 -9.56
N TYR A 52 -4.40 -0.19 -8.91
CA TYR A 52 -3.28 -1.00 -9.35
C TYR A 52 -3.54 -1.74 -10.66
N PHE A 53 -4.80 -1.95 -11.06
CA PHE A 53 -5.13 -2.55 -12.35
C PHE A 53 -5.38 -1.51 -13.43
N VAL A 54 -5.63 -0.26 -13.03
CA VAL A 54 -5.94 0.85 -13.95
C VAL A 54 -4.68 1.59 -14.40
N SER A 55 -3.72 1.81 -13.50
CA SER A 55 -2.52 2.60 -13.79
C SER A 55 -1.23 1.75 -13.83
N PRO A 56 -0.45 1.80 -14.92
CA PRO A 56 0.87 1.18 -14.97
C PRO A 56 1.85 1.73 -13.92
N SER A 57 1.81 3.04 -13.63
CA SER A 57 2.62 3.67 -12.58
C SER A 57 2.17 3.25 -11.19
N ALA A 58 0.85 3.07 -10.97
CA ALA A 58 0.34 2.51 -9.72
C ALA A 58 0.89 1.10 -9.49
N ARG A 59 0.97 0.24 -10.52
CA ARG A 59 1.55 -1.11 -10.37
C ARG A 59 2.97 -1.08 -9.83
N LEU A 60 3.81 -0.20 -10.37
CA LEU A 60 5.20 -0.07 -9.90
C LEU A 60 5.26 0.41 -8.44
N LYS A 61 4.42 1.39 -8.08
CA LYS A 61 4.27 1.86 -6.69
C LYS A 61 3.76 0.72 -5.78
N GLY A 62 2.88 -0.15 -6.28
CA GLY A 62 2.41 -1.34 -5.61
C GLY A 62 3.52 -2.36 -5.33
N VAL A 63 4.43 -2.59 -6.29
CA VAL A 63 5.62 -3.44 -6.07
C VAL A 63 6.49 -2.88 -4.95
N LEU A 64 6.70 -1.57 -4.91
CA LEU A 64 7.44 -0.92 -3.83
C LEU A 64 6.75 -1.05 -2.47
N GLN A 65 5.41 -0.98 -2.42
CA GLN A 65 4.65 -1.25 -1.20
C GLN A 65 4.81 -2.69 -0.72
N LEU A 66 4.74 -3.67 -1.63
CA LEU A 66 4.96 -5.08 -1.30
C LEU A 66 6.38 -5.30 -0.75
N ALA A 67 7.39 -4.64 -1.32
CA ALA A 67 8.75 -4.69 -0.81
C ALA A 67 8.85 -4.09 0.61
N LEU A 68 8.18 -2.97 0.87
CA LEU A 68 8.14 -2.35 2.20
C LEU A 68 7.43 -3.24 3.23
N ILE A 69 6.31 -3.87 2.84
CA ILE A 69 5.60 -4.84 3.68
C ILE A 69 6.52 -6.02 4.01
N LEU A 70 7.21 -6.58 3.01
CA LEU A 70 8.13 -7.70 3.20
C LEU A 70 9.29 -7.31 4.14
N ALA A 71 9.84 -6.10 3.99
CA ALA A 71 10.87 -5.59 4.88
C ALA A 71 10.38 -5.48 6.34
N CYS A 72 9.14 -5.02 6.54
CA CYS A 72 8.54 -4.96 7.89
C CYS A 72 8.41 -6.35 8.51
N PHE A 73 7.94 -7.35 7.74
CA PHE A 73 7.85 -8.73 8.20
C PHE A 73 9.23 -9.33 8.49
N ALA A 74 10.20 -9.10 7.61
CA ALA A 74 11.57 -9.57 7.80
C ALA A 74 12.20 -8.98 9.07
N LEU A 75 11.97 -7.70 9.36
CA LEU A 75 12.44 -7.04 10.58
C LEU A 75 11.88 -7.72 11.85
N VAL A 76 10.56 -7.97 11.87
CA VAL A 76 9.90 -8.65 13.00
C VAL A 76 10.39 -10.09 13.13
N PHE A 77 10.55 -10.80 12.00
CA PHE A 77 11.04 -12.18 11.98
C PHE A 77 12.49 -12.28 12.48
N VAL A 78 13.39 -11.41 12.03
CA VAL A 78 14.78 -11.39 12.52
C VAL A 78 14.80 -11.09 14.01
N ARG A 79 13.98 -10.12 14.47
CA ARG A 79 13.86 -9.80 15.88
C ARG A 79 13.39 -10.99 16.71
N SER A 80 12.43 -11.79 16.23
CA SER A 80 11.92 -12.95 16.96
C SER A 80 12.90 -14.12 17.03
N ARG A 81 13.96 -14.12 16.21
CA ARG A 81 15.06 -15.10 16.27
C ARG A 81 16.23 -14.68 17.17
N LEU A 82 16.32 -13.40 17.51
CA LEU A 82 17.40 -12.82 18.33
C LEU A 82 17.02 -12.63 19.82
N VAL A 83 15.78 -12.96 20.19
CA VAL A 83 15.29 -13.07 21.59
C VAL A 83 15.26 -14.53 21.95
#